data_AF-Q4R0V4-F1
#
_entry.id   AF-Q4R0V4-F1
#
_cell.length_a   1.000
_cell.length_b   1.000
_cell.length_c   1.000
_cell.angle_alpha   90.00
_cell.angle_beta   90.00
_cell.angle_gamma   90.00
#
_symmetry.space_group_name_H-M   'P 1'
#
loop_
_entity.id
_entity.type
_entity.pdbx_description
1 polymer ?
#
loop_
_entity_poly.entity_id
_entity_poly.type
_entity_poly.pdbx_seq_one_letter_code
_entity_poly.pdbx_strand_id
1 'polypeptide(L)'
;MRAGAGCPGRTVMPRNQSRAARRARDDQALTGRKYTKALRAATARKVPRPGHRLVEPVGRLAGALRAAGMEEQAGAVETAVTWQTQLYGLNRAHTLACGRRAQAADEGRPLDKYDLAVSAAWHAIRQHRSDRPVNAEVELMKAVCLVLEMACEAEADRGLLQAAADTLALLDTFDSGAAVRSGWLTTELWETTEGVDHPSAVVARAALRAVVDAACVETGHDDADDADAQRLLSEAAQLASTAAALLAPNERSKART
;
A
#
# COMPACT_ATOMS: atom_id res chain seq x y z
N MET A 1 26.07 -1.38 -67.94
CA MET A 1 25.06 -2.15 -67.18
C MET A 1 25.40 -2.06 -65.70
N ARG A 2 24.66 -1.27 -64.92
CA ARG A 2 24.85 -1.17 -63.46
C ARG A 2 23.82 -2.06 -62.78
N ALA A 3 24.29 -3.02 -61.98
CA ALA A 3 23.46 -3.90 -61.18
C ALA A 3 22.67 -3.09 -60.15
N GLY A 4 21.39 -3.42 -60.04
CA GLY A 4 20.42 -2.75 -59.18
C GLY A 4 20.74 -2.86 -57.69
N ALA A 5 20.41 -1.78 -56.99
CA ALA A 5 20.52 -1.63 -55.55
C ALA A 5 19.74 -2.73 -54.82
N GLY A 6 20.44 -3.50 -53.99
CA GLY A 6 19.83 -4.40 -53.02
C GLY A 6 19.07 -3.61 -51.97
N CYS A 7 17.82 -4.01 -51.70
CA CYS A 7 16.99 -3.49 -50.63
C CYS A 7 17.73 -3.56 -49.28
N PRO A 8 17.75 -2.49 -48.46
CA PRO A 8 18.36 -2.56 -47.15
C PRO A 8 17.52 -3.44 -46.22
N GLY A 9 18.14 -4.54 -45.80
CA GLY A 9 17.88 -5.32 -44.58
C GLY A 9 16.49 -5.23 -43.99
N ARG A 10 15.60 -6.15 -44.40
CA ARG A 10 14.47 -6.56 -43.60
C ARG A 10 15.04 -7.12 -42.28
N THR A 11 14.96 -6.35 -41.21
CA THR A 11 15.45 -6.71 -39.89
C THR A 11 14.64 -7.91 -39.40
N VAL A 12 15.20 -9.10 -39.57
CA VAL A 12 14.67 -10.34 -39.01
C VAL A 12 14.68 -10.19 -37.49
N MET A 13 13.51 -9.93 -36.90
CA MET A 13 13.33 -9.79 -35.46
C MET A 13 13.66 -11.13 -34.78
N PRO A 14 14.60 -11.17 -33.81
CA PRO A 14 14.89 -12.37 -33.04
C PRO A 14 13.62 -12.83 -32.30
N ARG A 15 13.22 -14.09 -32.49
CA ARG A 15 11.98 -14.69 -31.94
C ARG A 15 11.86 -14.59 -30.41
N ASN A 16 12.96 -14.38 -29.68
CA ASN A 16 13.01 -14.41 -28.21
C ASN A 16 13.45 -13.06 -27.58
N GLN A 17 12.94 -11.93 -28.07
CA GLN A 17 13.20 -10.65 -27.40
C GLN A 17 12.32 -10.46 -26.17
N SER A 18 12.96 -10.14 -25.05
CA SER A 18 12.30 -9.77 -23.80
C SER A 18 11.31 -8.61 -24.05
N ARG A 19 10.22 -8.56 -23.28
CA ARG A 19 9.22 -7.48 -23.39
C ARG A 19 9.86 -6.09 -23.27
N ALA A 20 10.89 -5.95 -22.44
CA ALA A 20 11.63 -4.69 -22.29
C ALA A 20 12.42 -4.32 -23.56
N ALA A 21 13.09 -5.29 -24.20
CA ALA A 21 13.81 -5.06 -25.46
C ALA A 21 12.86 -4.69 -26.61
N ARG A 22 11.67 -5.30 -26.66
CA ARG A 22 10.64 -4.96 -27.65
C ARG A 22 10.16 -3.52 -27.48
N ARG A 23 9.79 -3.13 -26.25
CA ARG A 23 9.41 -1.75 -25.92
C ARG A 23 10.52 -0.74 -26.20
N ALA A 24 11.77 -1.10 -25.93
CA ALA A 24 12.90 -0.24 -26.21
C ALA A 24 13.14 -0.04 -27.71
N ARG A 25 12.86 -1.05 -28.54
CA ARG A 25 12.90 -0.92 -30.01
C ARG A 25 11.74 -0.10 -30.55
N ASP A 26 10.55 -0.31 -30.02
CA ASP A 26 9.38 0.49 -30.40
C ASP A 26 9.60 1.97 -30.06
N ASP A 27 10.11 2.25 -28.85
CA ASP A 27 10.46 3.61 -28.40
C ASP A 27 11.59 4.22 -29.24
N GLN A 28 12.63 3.45 -29.56
CA GLN A 28 13.70 3.88 -30.47
C GLN A 28 13.17 4.22 -31.87
N ALA A 29 12.28 3.39 -32.42
CA ALA A 29 11.69 3.61 -33.74
C ALA A 29 10.77 4.84 -33.76
N LEU A 30 10.05 5.08 -32.66
CA LEU A 30 9.13 6.21 -32.52
C LEU A 30 9.82 7.54 -32.24
N THR A 31 10.91 7.54 -31.47
CA THR A 31 11.51 8.77 -30.91
C THR A 31 12.91 9.08 -31.45
N GLY A 32 13.54 8.15 -32.19
CA GLY A 32 14.92 8.26 -32.64
C GLY A 32 15.97 8.20 -31.51
N ARG A 33 15.55 7.96 -30.26
CA ARG A 33 16.45 7.88 -29.11
C ARG A 33 17.34 6.64 -29.20
N LYS A 34 18.57 6.74 -28.67
CA LYS A 34 19.50 5.60 -28.62
C LYS A 34 18.85 4.42 -27.88
N TYR A 35 18.91 3.24 -28.49
CA TYR A 35 18.37 1.98 -27.94
C TYR A 35 18.75 1.75 -26.47
N THR A 36 19.98 2.07 -26.07
CA THR A 36 20.46 1.89 -24.70
C THR A 36 19.78 2.81 -23.69
N LYS A 37 19.39 4.03 -24.11
CA LYS A 37 18.62 4.97 -23.30
C LYS A 37 17.14 4.53 -23.19
N ALA A 38 16.57 4.06 -24.30
CA ALA A 38 15.22 3.48 -24.34
C ALA A 38 15.13 2.17 -23.53
N LEU A 39 16.16 1.33 -23.60
CA LEU A 39 16.26 0.10 -22.85
C LEU A 39 16.45 0.39 -21.37
N ARG A 40 17.33 1.33 -20.99
CA ARG A 40 17.43 1.81 -19.60
C ARG A 40 16.11 2.37 -19.12
N ALA A 41 15.34 3.11 -19.92
CA ALA A 41 14.01 3.55 -19.51
C ALA A 41 13.00 2.39 -19.37
N ALA A 42 13.09 1.39 -20.24
CA ALA A 42 12.22 0.20 -20.21
C ALA A 42 12.59 -0.80 -19.10
N THR A 43 13.84 -0.79 -18.61
CA THR A 43 14.34 -1.66 -17.53
C THR A 43 14.52 -0.92 -16.21
N ALA A 44 14.68 0.40 -16.21
CA ALA A 44 14.76 1.22 -15.02
C ALA A 44 13.41 1.17 -14.32
N ARG A 45 13.46 0.55 -13.15
CA ARG A 45 12.36 0.27 -12.24
C ARG A 45 11.44 -0.86 -12.72
N LYS A 46 11.77 -2.08 -12.28
CA LYS A 46 10.78 -2.82 -11.47
C LYS A 46 10.41 -1.90 -10.30
N VAL A 47 9.56 -0.89 -10.52
CA VAL A 47 8.81 -0.32 -9.42
C VAL A 47 8.00 -1.51 -8.94
N PRO A 48 8.22 -2.05 -7.72
CA PRO A 48 7.29 -3.04 -7.18
C PRO A 48 5.92 -2.41 -7.34
N ARG A 49 5.01 -3.03 -8.11
CA ARG A 49 3.72 -2.41 -8.49
C ARG A 49 3.15 -1.77 -7.22
N PRO A 50 3.20 -0.45 -7.06
CA PRO A 50 2.66 0.15 -5.85
C PRO A 50 1.16 -0.18 -5.86
N GLY A 51 0.54 -0.39 -4.70
CA GLY A 51 -0.74 -1.11 -4.57
C GLY A 51 -0.60 -2.60 -4.23
N HIS A 52 0.40 -3.32 -4.75
CA HIS A 52 0.64 -4.72 -4.36
C HIS A 52 1.24 -4.87 -2.95
N ARG A 53 1.86 -3.80 -2.43
CA ARG A 53 2.38 -3.75 -1.06
C ARG A 53 1.28 -3.79 0.02
N LEU A 54 0.08 -3.33 -0.32
CA LEU A 54 -1.06 -3.27 0.61
C LEU A 54 -1.94 -4.51 0.52
N VAL A 55 -2.18 -5.00 -0.70
CA VAL A 55 -3.09 -6.13 -0.96
C VAL A 55 -2.65 -7.38 -0.21
N GLU A 56 -1.35 -7.65 -0.14
CA GLU A 56 -0.86 -8.88 0.49
C GLU A 56 -0.97 -8.83 2.03
N PRO A 57 -0.48 -7.82 2.76
CA PRO A 57 -0.57 -7.81 4.22
C PRO A 57 -1.99 -7.58 4.73
N VAL A 58 -2.76 -6.70 4.08
CA VAL A 58 -4.15 -6.46 4.47
C VAL A 58 -5.05 -7.66 4.10
N GLY A 59 -4.75 -8.35 3.00
CA GLY A 59 -5.38 -9.63 2.66
C GLY A 59 -5.06 -10.74 3.67
N ARG A 60 -3.85 -10.76 4.23
CA ARG A 60 -3.50 -11.65 5.35
C ARG A 60 -4.29 -11.32 6.60
N LEU A 61 -4.47 -10.03 6.93
CA LEU A 61 -5.27 -9.60 8.07
C LEU A 61 -6.74 -10.04 7.92
N ALA A 62 -7.36 -9.80 6.77
CA ALA A 62 -8.72 -10.29 6.50
C ALA A 62 -8.82 -11.83 6.59
N GLY A 63 -7.81 -12.54 6.07
CA GLY A 63 -7.71 -14.00 6.21
C GLY A 63 -7.64 -14.48 7.66
N ALA A 64 -6.81 -13.83 8.48
CA ALA A 64 -6.64 -14.16 9.89
C ALA A 64 -7.90 -13.82 10.71
N LEU A 65 -8.55 -12.68 10.44
CA LEU A 65 -9.81 -12.30 11.07
C LEU A 65 -10.92 -13.33 10.81
N ARG A 66 -11.07 -13.81 9.57
CA ARG A 66 -12.02 -14.90 9.27
C ARG A 66 -11.68 -16.20 10.00
N ALA A 67 -10.40 -16.56 10.07
CA ALA A 67 -9.97 -17.74 10.83
C ALA A 67 -10.28 -17.62 12.33
N ALA A 68 -10.34 -16.39 12.86
CA ALA A 68 -10.78 -16.08 14.22
C ALA A 68 -12.30 -15.90 14.36
N GLY A 69 -13.10 -16.07 13.30
CA GLY A 69 -14.56 -15.93 13.33
C GLY A 69 -15.09 -14.50 13.18
N MET A 70 -14.23 -13.54 12.82
CA MET A 70 -14.53 -12.10 12.76
C MET A 70 -14.88 -11.67 11.32
N GLU A 71 -15.97 -12.22 10.79
CA GLU A 71 -16.38 -12.05 9.39
C GLU A 71 -16.72 -10.60 9.02
N GLU A 72 -17.37 -9.86 9.94
CA GLU A 72 -17.74 -8.46 9.71
C GLU A 72 -16.50 -7.57 9.54
N GLN A 73 -15.53 -7.72 10.44
CA GLN A 73 -14.27 -6.98 10.41
C GLN A 73 -13.43 -7.38 9.19
N ALA A 74 -13.41 -8.66 8.83
CA ALA A 74 -12.75 -9.12 7.62
C ALA A 74 -13.36 -8.47 6.36
N GLY A 75 -14.69 -8.39 6.27
CA GLY A 75 -15.39 -7.74 5.15
C GLY A 75 -15.12 -6.23 5.06
N ALA A 76 -15.03 -5.55 6.20
CA ALA A 76 -14.66 -4.13 6.27
C ALA A 76 -13.22 -3.90 5.76
N VAL A 77 -12.28 -4.75 6.18
CA VAL A 77 -10.88 -4.72 5.74
C VAL A 77 -10.75 -4.98 4.24
N GLU A 78 -11.49 -5.93 3.67
CA GLU A 78 -11.49 -6.19 2.21
C GLU A 78 -12.05 -5.04 1.39
N THR A 79 -13.11 -4.40 1.90
CA THR A 79 -13.68 -3.20 1.30
C THR A 79 -12.65 -2.08 1.27
N ALA A 80 -11.89 -1.90 2.36
CA ALA A 80 -10.81 -0.93 2.44
C ALA A 80 -9.68 -1.19 1.43
N VAL A 81 -9.25 -2.46 1.27
CA VAL A 81 -8.24 -2.85 0.27
C VAL A 81 -8.72 -2.56 -1.15
N THR A 82 -9.97 -2.89 -1.44
CA THR A 82 -10.54 -2.69 -2.78
C THR A 82 -10.58 -1.20 -3.12
N TRP A 83 -11.05 -0.38 -2.19
CA TRP A 83 -11.10 1.07 -2.35
C TRP A 83 -9.71 1.67 -2.54
N GLN A 84 -8.72 1.25 -1.74
CA GLN A 84 -7.35 1.76 -1.84
C GLN A 84 -6.64 1.30 -3.12
N THR A 85 -6.94 0.09 -3.59
CA THR A 85 -6.43 -0.43 -4.87
C THR A 85 -6.96 0.39 -6.04
N GLN A 86 -8.25 0.77 -6.01
CA GLN A 86 -8.87 1.64 -7.01
C GLN A 86 -8.24 3.05 -6.99
N LEU A 87 -8.12 3.67 -5.81
CA LEU A 87 -7.47 4.98 -5.66
C LEU A 87 -6.03 4.97 -6.18
N TYR A 88 -5.28 3.91 -5.87
CA TYR A 88 -3.94 3.73 -6.39
C TYR A 88 -3.92 3.64 -7.93
N GLY A 89 -4.84 2.86 -8.52
CA GLY A 89 -4.99 2.76 -9.97
C GLY A 89 -5.22 4.12 -10.63
N LEU A 90 -6.08 4.94 -10.03
CA LEU A 90 -6.38 6.30 -10.48
C LEU A 90 -5.17 7.24 -10.35
N ASN A 91 -4.47 7.23 -9.20
CA ASN A 91 -3.24 8.01 -9.00
C ASN A 91 -2.17 7.64 -10.01
N ARG A 92 -1.98 6.35 -10.29
CA ARG A 92 -1.04 5.88 -11.31
C ARG A 92 -1.43 6.35 -12.71
N ALA A 93 -2.72 6.29 -13.06
CA ALA A 93 -3.21 6.81 -14.32
C ALA A 93 -2.92 8.32 -14.46
N HIS A 94 -3.16 9.08 -13.40
CA HIS A 94 -2.84 10.51 -13.32
C HIS A 94 -1.32 10.77 -13.50
N THR A 95 -0.44 10.08 -12.75
CA THR A 95 1.02 10.24 -12.90
C THR A 95 1.49 9.92 -14.32
N LEU A 96 0.95 8.86 -14.94
CA LEU A 96 1.29 8.50 -16.32
C LEU A 96 0.79 9.56 -17.33
N ALA A 97 -0.39 10.14 -17.11
CA ALA A 97 -0.91 11.22 -17.93
C ALA A 97 -0.01 12.46 -17.81
N CYS A 98 0.38 12.86 -16.60
CA CYS A 98 1.31 13.96 -16.35
C CYS A 98 2.67 13.74 -17.02
N GLY A 99 3.23 12.52 -16.91
CA GLY A 99 4.51 12.19 -17.55
C GLY A 99 4.44 12.26 -19.08
N ARG A 100 3.33 11.79 -19.67
CA ARG A 100 3.10 11.87 -21.12
C ARG A 100 2.88 13.30 -21.60
N ARG A 101 2.18 14.11 -20.80
CA ARG A 101 2.00 15.53 -21.05
C ARG A 101 3.33 16.27 -21.06
N ALA A 102 4.17 16.06 -20.04
CA ALA A 102 5.50 16.65 -19.96
C ALA A 102 6.36 16.25 -21.17
N GLN A 103 6.37 14.96 -21.53
CA GLN A 103 7.07 14.50 -22.72
C GLN A 103 6.54 15.14 -24.01
N ALA A 104 5.22 15.31 -24.15
CA ALA A 104 4.64 15.95 -25.33
C ALA A 104 5.02 17.43 -25.43
N ALA A 105 5.11 18.13 -24.31
CA ALA A 105 5.56 19.52 -24.24
C ALA A 105 7.03 19.65 -24.67
N ASP A 106 7.91 18.78 -24.18
CA ASP A 106 9.33 18.73 -24.57
C ASP A 106 9.50 18.46 -26.08
N GLU A 107 8.56 17.77 -26.70
CA GLU A 107 8.58 17.39 -28.11
C GLU A 107 7.78 18.36 -29.01
N GLY A 108 7.24 19.46 -28.46
CA GLY A 108 6.47 20.46 -29.20
C GLY A 108 5.14 19.92 -29.78
N ARG A 109 4.57 18.87 -29.18
CA ARG A 109 3.33 18.24 -29.64
C ARG A 109 2.09 18.90 -28.99
N PRO A 110 0.93 18.87 -29.66
CA PRO A 110 -0.33 19.33 -29.08
C PRO A 110 -0.64 18.62 -27.75
N LEU A 111 -1.02 19.42 -26.74
CA LEU A 111 -1.21 18.96 -25.36
C LEU A 111 -2.65 18.58 -25.02
N ASP A 112 -3.64 19.04 -25.80
CA ASP A 112 -5.06 18.98 -25.47
C ASP A 112 -5.54 17.60 -24.99
N LYS A 113 -5.13 16.53 -25.67
CA LYS A 113 -5.50 15.16 -25.31
C LYS A 113 -4.86 14.67 -23.99
N TYR A 114 -3.67 15.19 -23.65
CA TYR A 114 -2.98 14.88 -22.41
C TYR A 114 -3.52 15.72 -21.26
N ASP A 115 -3.86 17.00 -21.51
CA ASP A 115 -4.55 17.87 -20.55
C ASP A 115 -5.91 17.27 -20.16
N LEU A 116 -6.69 16.82 -21.16
CA LEU A 116 -7.96 16.13 -20.92
C LEU A 116 -7.77 14.86 -20.07
N ALA A 117 -6.74 14.05 -20.37
CA ALA A 117 -6.46 12.83 -19.62
C ALA A 117 -6.03 13.11 -18.16
N VAL A 118 -5.23 14.15 -17.93
CA VAL A 118 -4.84 14.60 -16.58
C VAL A 118 -6.07 15.07 -15.81
N SER A 119 -6.90 15.92 -16.43
CA SER A 119 -8.12 16.46 -15.81
C SER A 119 -9.12 15.35 -15.48
N ALA A 120 -9.38 14.43 -16.40
CA ALA A 120 -10.28 13.30 -16.18
C ALA A 120 -9.79 12.37 -15.06
N ALA A 121 -8.49 12.07 -15.02
CA ALA A 121 -7.92 11.26 -13.94
C ALA A 121 -8.01 11.97 -12.58
N TRP A 122 -7.77 13.28 -12.54
CA TRP A 122 -7.92 14.08 -11.32
C TRP A 122 -9.37 14.14 -10.84
N HIS A 123 -10.32 14.31 -11.76
CA HIS A 123 -11.74 14.30 -11.43
C HIS A 123 -12.17 12.94 -10.86
N ALA A 124 -11.74 11.83 -11.48
CA ALA A 124 -12.01 10.49 -10.98
C ALA A 124 -11.39 10.27 -9.58
N ILE A 125 -10.18 10.77 -9.31
CA ILE A 125 -9.58 10.73 -7.96
C ILE A 125 -10.46 11.48 -6.96
N ARG A 126 -10.93 12.67 -7.33
CA ARG A 126 -11.79 13.48 -6.45
C ARG A 126 -13.13 12.80 -6.17
N GLN A 127 -13.78 12.24 -7.19
CA GLN A 127 -15.02 11.48 -7.04
C GLN A 127 -14.81 10.25 -6.16
N HIS A 128 -13.75 9.46 -6.43
CA HIS A 128 -13.40 8.29 -5.62
C HIS A 128 -13.15 8.65 -4.15
N ARG A 129 -12.56 9.81 -3.88
CA ARG A 129 -12.37 10.36 -2.53
C ARG A 129 -13.66 10.87 -1.89
N SER A 130 -14.60 11.42 -2.65
CA SER A 130 -15.90 11.86 -2.11
C SER A 130 -16.85 10.70 -1.84
N ASP A 131 -16.75 9.62 -2.63
CA ASP A 131 -17.57 8.41 -2.50
C ASP A 131 -17.00 7.46 -1.43
N ARG A 132 -16.17 7.96 -0.52
CA ARG A 132 -15.48 7.17 0.50
C ARG A 132 -16.54 6.45 1.35
N PRO A 133 -16.63 5.10 1.29
CA PRO A 133 -17.38 4.39 2.32
C PRO A 133 -16.67 4.68 3.65
N VAL A 134 -17.44 5.09 4.66
CA VAL A 134 -17.01 5.47 6.02
C VAL A 134 -15.56 5.06 6.29
N ASN A 135 -14.65 6.04 6.13
CA ASN A 135 -13.20 5.95 6.23
C ASN A 135 -12.59 4.53 6.20
N ALA A 136 -12.39 3.94 5.01
CA ALA A 136 -11.67 2.68 4.82
C ALA A 136 -10.36 2.53 5.64
N GLU A 137 -9.61 3.62 5.83
CA GLU A 137 -8.40 3.66 6.67
C GLU A 137 -8.72 3.58 8.18
N VAL A 138 -9.84 4.14 8.60
CA VAL A 138 -10.36 4.00 9.98
C VAL A 138 -10.79 2.56 10.23
N GLU A 139 -11.50 1.93 9.30
CA GLU A 139 -11.90 0.52 9.47
C GLU A 139 -10.69 -0.42 9.51
N LEU A 140 -9.66 -0.12 8.71
CA LEU A 140 -8.39 -0.84 8.78
C LEU A 140 -7.71 -0.66 10.14
N MET A 141 -7.69 0.57 10.67
CA MET A 141 -7.10 0.84 11.98
C MET A 141 -7.93 0.24 13.13
N LYS A 142 -9.26 0.27 13.07
CA LYS A 142 -10.15 -0.41 14.03
C LYS A 142 -9.86 -1.90 14.10
N ALA A 143 -9.72 -2.55 12.94
CA ALA A 143 -9.39 -3.97 12.90
C ALA A 143 -8.04 -4.27 13.54
N VAL A 144 -7.04 -3.40 13.33
CA VAL A 144 -5.74 -3.51 14.00
C VAL A 144 -5.85 -3.32 15.51
N CYS A 145 -6.52 -2.26 15.99
CA CYS A 145 -6.70 -1.99 17.42
C CYS A 145 -7.42 -3.15 18.11
N LEU A 146 -8.47 -3.68 17.50
CA LEU A 146 -9.20 -4.84 17.99
C LEU A 146 -8.30 -6.08 18.14
N VAL A 147 -7.42 -6.34 17.18
CA VAL A 147 -6.45 -7.44 17.28
C VAL A 147 -5.44 -7.20 18.43
N LEU A 148 -5.01 -5.96 18.64
CA LEU A 148 -4.12 -5.61 19.76
C LEU A 148 -4.83 -5.77 21.11
N GLU A 149 -6.11 -5.41 21.21
CA GLU A 149 -6.96 -5.61 22.38
C GLU A 149 -7.12 -7.10 22.70
N MET A 150 -7.46 -7.92 21.70
CA MET A 150 -7.49 -9.39 21.86
C MET A 150 -6.13 -9.93 22.33
N ALA A 151 -5.01 -9.35 21.88
CA ALA A 151 -3.68 -9.76 22.33
C ALA A 151 -3.40 -9.36 23.80
N CYS A 152 -3.93 -8.23 24.27
CA CYS A 152 -3.88 -7.82 25.68
C CYS A 152 -4.63 -8.80 26.61
N GLU A 153 -5.65 -9.47 26.08
CA GLU A 153 -6.46 -10.47 26.78
C GLU A 153 -5.96 -11.91 26.56
N ALA A 154 -4.83 -12.08 25.85
CA ALA A 154 -4.25 -13.37 25.46
C ALA A 154 -5.17 -14.25 24.56
N GLU A 155 -6.09 -13.62 23.82
CA GLU A 155 -7.02 -14.26 22.89
C GLU A 155 -6.52 -14.24 21.43
N ALA A 156 -5.59 -13.34 21.10
CA ALA A 156 -5.00 -13.28 19.77
C ALA A 156 -3.93 -14.35 19.55
N ASP A 157 -3.99 -15.03 18.40
CA ASP A 157 -2.90 -15.92 17.99
C ASP A 157 -1.75 -15.16 17.29
N ARG A 158 -0.61 -15.82 17.16
CA ARG A 158 0.60 -15.27 16.52
C ARG A 158 0.37 -14.81 15.09
N GLY A 159 -0.43 -15.54 14.32
CA GLY A 159 -0.69 -15.23 12.91
C GLY A 159 -1.55 -13.98 12.75
N LEU A 160 -2.58 -13.85 13.57
CA LEU A 160 -3.45 -12.68 13.63
C LEU A 160 -2.67 -11.43 14.05
N LEU A 161 -1.87 -11.53 15.12
CA LEU A 161 -1.07 -10.41 15.61
C LEU A 161 0.04 -10.01 14.64
N GLN A 162 0.67 -10.97 13.95
CA GLN A 162 1.65 -10.66 12.90
C GLN A 162 0.96 -9.97 11.70
N ALA A 163 -0.24 -10.39 11.31
CA ALA A 163 -0.96 -9.75 10.22
C ALA A 163 -1.37 -8.31 10.55
N ALA A 164 -1.71 -8.03 11.82
CA ALA A 164 -1.93 -6.67 12.30
C ALA A 164 -0.64 -5.83 12.29
N ALA A 165 0.49 -6.40 12.74
CA ALA A 165 1.79 -5.74 12.70
C ALA A 165 2.22 -5.37 11.27
N ASP A 166 2.08 -6.32 10.33
CA ASP A 166 2.41 -6.08 8.91
C ASP A 166 1.48 -5.00 8.30
N THR A 167 0.24 -4.91 8.77
CA THR A 167 -0.72 -3.89 8.34
C THR A 167 -0.35 -2.51 8.89
N LEU A 168 0.01 -2.42 10.18
CA LEU A 168 0.51 -1.19 10.81
C LEU A 168 1.75 -0.64 10.09
N ALA A 169 2.69 -1.52 9.73
CA ALA A 169 3.92 -1.15 9.03
C ALA A 169 3.70 -0.55 7.63
N LEU A 170 2.47 -0.62 7.11
CA LEU A 170 2.08 0.01 5.84
C LEU A 170 1.31 1.31 6.03
N LEU A 171 0.75 1.54 7.21
CA LEU A 171 -0.02 2.74 7.55
C LEU A 171 0.86 4.00 7.65
N ASP A 172 2.19 3.83 7.69
CA ASP A 172 3.20 4.88 7.52
C ASP A 172 3.10 5.63 6.17
N THR A 173 2.47 5.02 5.16
CA THR A 173 2.26 5.61 3.82
C THR A 173 0.89 6.22 3.60
N PHE A 174 0.02 6.19 4.61
CA PHE A 174 -1.32 6.76 4.53
C PHE A 174 -1.35 8.14 5.18
N ASP A 175 -2.39 8.93 4.87
CA ASP A 175 -2.82 10.06 5.71
C ASP A 175 -3.50 9.51 6.98
N SER A 176 -2.81 8.58 7.63
CA SER A 176 -3.24 7.82 8.80
C SER A 176 -3.42 8.76 9.98
N GLY A 177 -2.73 9.90 10.01
CA GLY A 177 -3.04 11.00 10.91
C GLY A 177 -4.52 11.38 10.85
N ALA A 178 -5.10 11.66 9.67
CA ALA A 178 -6.51 12.04 9.56
C ALA A 178 -7.48 10.91 9.98
N ALA A 179 -7.14 9.65 9.71
CA ALA A 179 -7.95 8.49 10.08
C ALA A 179 -7.95 8.26 11.60
N VAL A 180 -6.77 8.28 12.22
CA VAL A 180 -6.60 8.04 13.65
C VAL A 180 -7.18 9.23 14.46
N ARG A 181 -7.08 10.46 13.93
CA ARG A 181 -7.65 11.69 14.52
C ARG A 181 -9.16 11.87 14.34
N SER A 182 -9.84 11.00 13.61
CA SER A 182 -11.30 11.14 13.35
C SER A 182 -12.19 10.85 14.58
N GLY A 183 -11.61 10.82 15.79
CA GLY A 183 -12.33 10.81 17.07
C GLY A 183 -12.93 9.47 17.45
N TRP A 184 -12.67 8.40 16.69
CA TRP A 184 -13.19 7.07 17.00
C TRP A 184 -12.31 6.31 18.00
N LEU A 185 -11.03 6.64 18.09
CA LEU A 185 -10.11 6.13 19.10
C LEU A 185 -10.38 6.91 20.40
N THR A 186 -11.49 6.58 21.07
CA THR A 186 -11.81 7.16 22.37
C THR A 186 -10.90 6.54 23.42
N THR A 187 -10.49 7.36 24.38
CA THR A 187 -9.54 6.98 25.43
C THR A 187 -10.04 5.86 26.36
N GLU A 188 -11.34 5.57 26.33
CA GLU A 188 -11.97 4.58 27.21
C GLU A 188 -11.64 3.11 26.84
N LEU A 189 -11.34 2.81 25.57
CA LEU A 189 -11.10 1.41 25.13
C LEU A 189 -9.77 0.82 25.64
N TRP A 190 -8.73 1.63 25.88
CA TRP A 190 -7.41 1.12 26.25
C TRP A 190 -7.13 1.16 27.77
N GLU A 191 -7.80 2.05 28.52
CA GLU A 191 -7.64 2.18 29.98
C GLU A 191 -8.27 1.01 30.76
N THR A 192 -9.15 0.22 30.14
CA THR A 192 -9.91 -0.87 30.77
C THR A 192 -9.30 -2.26 30.58
N THR A 193 -8.20 -2.40 29.84
CA THR A 193 -7.49 -3.69 29.75
C THR A 193 -6.74 -3.99 31.05
N GLU A 194 -7.45 -4.52 32.06
CA GLU A 194 -6.91 -5.23 33.22
C GLU A 194 -6.23 -6.53 32.75
N GLY A 195 -5.15 -6.40 31.97
CA GLY A 195 -4.65 -7.53 31.20
C GLY A 195 -3.70 -8.43 31.99
N VAL A 196 -3.68 -9.66 31.51
CA VAL A 196 -2.85 -10.79 31.89
C VAL A 196 -1.35 -10.44 31.84
N ASP A 197 -0.56 -10.90 32.82
CA ASP A 197 0.90 -10.70 32.90
C ASP A 197 1.73 -11.47 31.84
N HIS A 198 1.09 -11.91 30.75
CA HIS A 198 1.80 -12.61 29.68
C HIS A 198 2.70 -11.64 28.90
N PRO A 199 3.97 -11.98 28.60
CA PRO A 199 4.89 -11.05 27.93
C PRO A 199 4.37 -10.47 26.61
N SER A 200 3.63 -11.26 25.81
CA SER A 200 3.02 -10.75 24.58
C SER A 200 1.92 -9.72 24.83
N ALA A 201 1.12 -9.88 25.90
CA ALA A 201 0.02 -8.98 26.24
C ALA A 201 0.56 -7.61 26.70
N VAL A 202 1.64 -7.61 27.48
CA VAL A 202 2.35 -6.38 27.90
C VAL A 202 2.85 -5.60 26.69
N VAL A 203 3.50 -6.29 25.74
CA VAL A 203 4.03 -5.64 24.53
C VAL A 203 2.91 -5.22 23.56
N ALA A 204 1.82 -5.99 23.45
CA ALA A 204 0.65 -5.61 22.68
C ALA A 204 -0.02 -4.35 23.24
N ARG A 205 -0.10 -4.20 24.57
CA ARG A 205 -0.59 -2.98 25.21
C ARG A 205 0.30 -1.78 24.91
N ALA A 206 1.61 -1.96 24.92
CA ALA A 206 2.54 -0.91 24.50
C ALA A 206 2.34 -0.51 23.02
N ALA A 207 2.09 -1.49 22.14
CA ALA A 207 1.76 -1.21 20.73
C ALA A 207 0.46 -0.42 20.61
N LEU A 208 -0.60 -0.82 21.32
CA LEU A 208 -1.89 -0.12 21.34
C LEU A 208 -1.73 1.31 21.86
N ARG A 209 -0.93 1.50 22.92
CA ARG A 209 -0.62 2.83 23.46
C ARG A 209 0.08 3.72 22.44
N ALA A 210 1.03 3.19 21.68
CA ALA A 210 1.70 3.95 20.62
C ALA A 210 0.73 4.36 19.48
N VAL A 211 -0.24 3.50 19.13
CA VAL A 211 -1.32 3.88 18.18
C VAL A 211 -2.19 5.01 18.73
N VAL A 212 -2.54 4.94 20.02
CA VAL A 212 -3.31 5.99 20.71
C VAL A 212 -2.50 7.30 20.76
N ASP A 213 -1.23 7.25 21.13
CA ASP A 213 -0.39 8.45 21.19
C ASP A 213 -0.25 9.08 19.79
N ALA A 214 -0.18 8.26 18.72
CA ALA A 214 -0.23 8.75 17.34
C ALA A 214 -1.57 9.43 16.99
N ALA A 215 -2.68 8.98 17.60
CA ALA A 215 -4.01 9.59 17.47
C ALA A 215 -4.08 10.98 18.07
N CYS A 216 -3.35 11.18 19.17
CA CYS A 216 -3.42 12.36 20.02
C CYS A 216 -2.45 13.47 19.62
N VAL A 217 -1.60 13.28 18.60
CA VAL A 217 -0.76 14.35 18.06
C VAL A 217 -1.66 15.47 17.54
N GLU A 218 -1.59 16.64 18.18
CA GLU A 218 -2.42 17.81 17.86
C GLU A 218 -2.21 18.26 16.40
N THR A 219 -3.28 18.65 15.71
CA THR A 219 -3.18 19.10 14.32
C THR A 219 -2.85 20.57 14.23
N GLY A 220 -1.60 20.88 13.86
CA GLY A 220 -1.06 22.22 13.76
C GLY A 220 -0.43 22.61 12.42
N HIS A 221 -0.78 21.98 11.29
CA HIS A 221 -0.37 22.40 9.93
C HIS A 221 1.14 22.40 9.61
N ASP A 222 1.97 21.61 10.28
CA ASP A 222 3.38 21.45 9.88
C ASP A 222 3.77 20.00 9.60
N ASP A 223 4.83 19.83 8.79
CA ASP A 223 5.37 18.53 8.40
C ASP A 223 5.97 17.75 9.60
N ALA A 224 6.15 18.39 10.76
CA ALA A 224 6.74 17.76 11.95
C ALA A 224 5.70 16.94 12.74
N ASP A 225 4.48 17.44 12.89
CA ASP A 225 3.38 16.70 13.54
C ASP A 225 3.08 15.38 12.80
N ASP A 226 3.06 15.43 11.46
CA ASP A 226 2.86 14.24 10.63
C ASP A 226 4.04 13.25 10.73
N ALA A 227 5.27 13.76 10.85
CA ALA A 227 6.45 12.93 11.06
C ALA A 227 6.44 12.23 12.43
N ASP A 228 5.98 12.91 13.48
CA ASP A 228 5.85 12.35 14.83
C ASP A 228 4.77 11.27 14.91
N ALA A 229 3.61 11.50 14.29
CA ALA A 229 2.56 10.49 14.17
C ALA A 229 3.07 9.24 13.40
N GLN A 230 3.80 9.43 12.30
CA GLN A 230 4.40 8.33 11.54
C GLN A 230 5.45 7.55 12.34
N ARG A 231 6.26 8.26 13.15
CA ARG A 231 7.24 7.63 14.04
C ARG A 231 6.54 6.73 15.07
N LEU A 232 5.47 7.20 15.69
CA LEU A 232 4.68 6.44 16.66
C LEU A 232 3.99 5.21 16.03
N LEU A 233 3.46 5.33 14.81
CA LEU A 233 2.90 4.18 14.08
C LEU A 233 3.97 3.13 13.71
N SER A 234 5.18 3.60 13.37
CA SER A 234 6.32 2.70 13.10
C SER A 234 6.75 1.95 14.37
N GLU A 235 6.75 2.64 15.50
CA GLU A 235 7.00 2.05 16.82
C GLU A 235 5.91 1.01 17.18
N ALA A 236 4.64 1.35 16.99
CA ALA A 236 3.52 0.43 17.20
C ALA A 236 3.66 -0.85 16.36
N ALA A 237 4.05 -0.74 15.09
CA ALA A 237 4.28 -1.89 14.22
C ALA A 237 5.40 -2.81 14.75
N GLN A 238 6.50 -2.23 15.23
CA GLN A 238 7.62 -2.98 15.80
C GLN A 238 7.23 -3.69 17.09
N LEU A 239 6.48 -3.01 17.96
CA LEU A 239 5.96 -3.58 19.21
C LEU A 239 4.97 -4.72 18.90
N ALA A 240 4.03 -4.54 17.99
CA ALA A 240 3.08 -5.58 17.58
C ALA A 240 3.80 -6.81 17.01
N SER A 241 4.84 -6.61 16.18
CA SER A 241 5.66 -7.72 15.67
C SER A 241 6.43 -8.43 16.79
N THR A 242 6.89 -7.69 17.81
CA THR A 242 7.56 -8.26 18.98
C THR A 242 6.58 -9.09 19.82
N ALA A 243 5.37 -8.58 20.05
CA ALA A 243 4.31 -9.30 20.73
C ALA A 243 3.94 -10.61 20.00
N ALA A 244 3.86 -10.59 18.66
CA ALA A 244 3.65 -11.78 17.86
C ALA A 244 4.80 -12.80 17.99
N ALA A 245 6.05 -12.33 18.07
CA ALA A 245 7.21 -13.20 18.25
C ALA A 245 7.26 -13.86 19.64
N LEU A 246 6.70 -13.21 20.66
CA LEU A 246 6.59 -13.73 22.03
C LEU A 246 5.49 -14.81 22.19
N LEU A 247 4.55 -14.89 21.25
CA LEU A 247 3.58 -15.99 21.19
C LEU A 247 4.27 -17.24 20.64
N ALA A 248 4.09 -18.38 21.32
CA ALA A 248 4.62 -19.66 20.86
C ALA A 248 4.16 -19.94 19.42
N PRO A 249 5.02 -20.46 18.53
CA PRO A 249 4.57 -20.93 17.23
C PRO A 249 3.52 -22.02 17.45
N ASN A 250 2.32 -21.84 16.90
CA ASN A 250 1.22 -22.80 17.00
C ASN A 250 1.70 -24.23 16.68
N GLU A 251 1.88 -25.07 17.70
CA GLU A 251 2.26 -26.48 17.54
C GLU A 251 1.09 -27.37 17.05
N ARG A 252 -0.05 -26.77 16.67
CA ARG A 252 -1.26 -27.50 16.24
C ARG A 252 -1.17 -28.18 14.87
N SER A 253 -0.02 -28.16 14.18
CA SER A 253 0.18 -28.86 12.89
C SER A 253 0.92 -30.19 13.00
N LYS A 254 1.34 -30.64 14.20
CA LYS A 254 2.06 -31.92 14.37
C LYS A 254 1.23 -33.08 14.95
N ALA A 255 -0.05 -32.89 15.25
CA ALA A 255 -0.91 -33.93 15.82
C ALA A 255 -1.88 -34.59 14.82
N ARG A 256 -1.59 -34.51 13.51
CA ARG A 256 -2.29 -35.29 12.47
C ARG A 256 -1.28 -35.97 11.55
N THR A 257 -0.68 -37.04 12.04
CA THR A 257 -0.15 -38.16 11.25
C THR A 257 -0.47 -39.44 11.99
#